data_AF-A0A2A6M7K5-F1
#
_entry.id   AF-A0A2A6M7K5-F1
#
_cell.length_a   1.000
_cell.length_b   1.000
_cell.length_c   1.000
_cell.angle_alpha   90.00
_cell.angle_beta   90.00
_cell.angle_gamma   90.00
#
_symmetry.space_group_name_H-M   'P 1'
#
loop_
_entity.id
_entity.type
_entity.pdbx_description
1 polymer ?
#
loop_
_entity_poly.entity_id
_entity_poly.type
_entity_poly.pdbx_seq_one_letter_code
_entity_poly.pdbx_strand_id
1 'polypeptide(L)' 'MSLVRNGRARLALALPRHRDHLRRTKNRELDNLFEAYALAATALEALYREVPQREELIVEYQRRCLDIHPMW' A
#
# COMPACT_ATOMS: atom_id res chain seq x y z
N MET A 1 -6.35 13.14 -6.11
CA MET A 1 -6.19 11.82 -6.77
C MET A 1 -6.98 10.78 -5.97
N SER A 2 -7.70 9.86 -6.62
CA SER A 2 -8.44 8.79 -5.91
C SER A 2 -7.47 7.85 -5.18
N LEU A 3 -7.79 7.50 -3.92
CA LEU A 3 -7.00 6.56 -3.10
C LEU A 3 -6.83 5.21 -3.81
N VAL A 4 -7.90 4.70 -4.44
CA VAL A 4 -7.87 3.49 -5.29
C VAL A 4 -6.78 3.58 -6.35
N ARG A 5 -6.75 4.68 -7.12
CA ARG A 5 -5.77 4.85 -8.21
C ARG A 5 -4.34 4.90 -7.68
N ASN A 6 -4.12 5.57 -6.55
CA ASN A 6 -2.81 5.67 -5.93
C ASN A 6 -2.35 4.30 -5.38
N GLY A 7 -3.20 3.63 -4.62
CA GLY A 7 -2.92 2.31 -4.07
C GLY A 7 -2.66 1.26 -5.14
N ARG A 8 -3.46 1.27 -6.21
CA ARG A 8 -3.26 0.40 -7.38
C ARG A 8 -1.93 0.66 -8.08
N ALA A 9 -1.53 1.92 -8.23
CA ALA A 9 -0.25 2.27 -8.82
C ALA A 9 0.93 1.83 -7.93
N ARG A 10 0.84 2.09 -6.61
CA ARG A 10 1.87 1.69 -5.64
C ARG A 10 1.98 0.17 -5.51
N LEU A 11 0.85 -0.55 -5.46
CA LEU A 11 0.84 -2.01 -5.50
C LEU A 11 1.42 -2.51 -6.82
N ALA A 12 1.06 -1.96 -7.97
CA ALA A 12 1.65 -2.34 -9.26
C ALA A 12 3.17 -2.09 -9.36
N LEU A 13 3.72 -1.18 -8.55
CA LEU A 13 5.18 -0.98 -8.41
C LEU A 13 5.81 -1.98 -7.44
N ALA A 14 5.13 -2.27 -6.32
CA ALA A 14 5.58 -3.27 -5.34
C ALA A 14 5.48 -4.71 -5.90
N LEU A 15 4.54 -4.95 -6.81
CA LEU A 15 4.20 -6.24 -7.42
C LEU A 15 4.44 -6.25 -8.93
N PRO A 16 5.71 -6.24 -9.39
CA PRO A 16 6.02 -6.20 -10.81
C PRO A 16 5.46 -7.43 -11.57
N ARG A 17 5.42 -8.60 -10.93
CA ARG A 17 4.86 -9.84 -11.51
C ARG A 17 3.35 -9.78 -11.74
N HIS A 18 2.63 -9.06 -10.89
CA HIS A 18 1.16 -8.99 -10.93
C HIS A 18 0.68 -7.66 -11.50
N ARG A 19 1.60 -6.78 -11.93
CA ARG A 19 1.31 -5.42 -12.40
C ARG A 19 0.23 -5.39 -13.48
N ASP A 20 0.28 -6.27 -14.48
CA ASP A 20 -0.71 -6.28 -15.56
C ASP A 20 -2.07 -6.77 -15.09
N HIS A 21 -2.10 -7.75 -14.17
CA HIS A 21 -3.32 -8.22 -13.53
C HIS A 21 -3.94 -7.06 -12.72
N LEU A 22 -3.15 -6.47 -11.83
CA LEU A 22 -3.54 -5.33 -11.01
C LEU A 22 -4.01 -4.14 -11.84
N ARG A 23 -3.42 -3.85 -13.02
CA ARG A 23 -3.83 -2.76 -13.93
C ARG A 23 -5.06 -3.04 -14.79
N ARG A 24 -5.42 -4.32 -14.98
CA ARG A 24 -6.59 -4.71 -15.79
C ARG A 24 -7.81 -5.05 -14.94
N THR A 25 -7.63 -5.43 -13.68
CA THR A 25 -8.75 -5.83 -12.82
C THR A 25 -9.71 -4.67 -12.54
N LYS A 26 -11.01 -4.90 -12.74
CA LYS A 26 -12.10 -3.97 -12.40
C LYS A 26 -12.98 -4.58 -11.29
N ASN A 27 -12.34 -5.17 -10.29
CA ASN A 27 -13.03 -5.77 -9.15
C ASN A 27 -13.14 -4.74 -8.03
N ARG A 28 -14.38 -4.39 -7.65
CA ARG A 28 -14.67 -3.45 -6.55
C ARG A 28 -14.15 -3.93 -5.20
N GLU A 29 -14.02 -5.22 -4.98
CA GLU A 29 -13.45 -5.74 -3.72
C GLU A 29 -11.96 -5.42 -3.61
N LEU A 30 -11.25 -5.37 -4.75
CA LEU A 30 -9.86 -4.93 -4.79
C LEU A 30 -9.73 -3.42 -4.68
N ASP A 31 -10.77 -2.64 -4.99
CA ASP A 31 -10.72 -1.18 -4.80
C ASP A 31 -10.55 -0.85 -3.30
N ASN A 32 -11.24 -1.56 -2.41
CA ASN A 32 -11.04 -1.43 -0.96
C ASN A 32 -9.60 -1.80 -0.54
N LEU A 33 -9.03 -2.86 -1.13
CA LEU A 33 -7.64 -3.25 -0.89
C LEU A 33 -6.67 -2.17 -1.35
N PHE A 34 -6.91 -1.58 -2.53
CA PHE A 34 -6.12 -0.48 -3.05
C PHE A 34 -6.21 0.75 -2.15
N GLU A 35 -7.40 1.11 -1.66
CA GLU A 35 -7.56 2.21 -0.72
C GLU A 35 -6.84 1.95 0.61
N ALA A 36 -7.01 0.76 1.19
CA ALA A 36 -6.34 0.38 2.43
C ALA A 36 -4.81 0.43 2.29
N TYR A 37 -4.26 -0.08 1.18
CA TYR A 37 -2.83 0.00 0.90
C TYR A 37 -2.37 1.44 0.69
N ALA A 38 -3.14 2.27 -0.02
CA ALA A 38 -2.81 3.68 -0.22
C ALA A 38 -2.73 4.43 1.12
N LEU A 39 -3.68 4.17 2.02
CA LEU A 39 -3.71 4.78 3.36
C LEU A 39 -2.53 4.32 4.19
N ALA A 40 -2.27 3.01 4.26
CA ALA A 40 -1.16 2.46 5.03
C ALA A 40 0.20 2.96 4.51
N ALA A 41 0.42 2.95 3.19
CA ALA A 41 1.67 3.43 2.59
C ALA A 41 1.86 4.94 2.81
N THR A 42 0.80 5.74 2.70
CA THR A 42 0.87 7.19 2.96
C THR A 42 1.15 7.48 4.44
N ALA A 43 0.51 6.76 5.36
CA ALA A 43 0.75 6.88 6.79
C ALA A 43 2.20 6.49 7.14
N LEU A 44 2.71 5.41 6.54
CA LEU A 44 4.08 4.98 6.71
C LEU A 44 5.08 6.01 6.19
N GLU A 45 4.86 6.57 4.98
CA GLU A 45 5.67 7.67 4.44
C GLU A 45 5.65 8.90 5.34
N ALA A 46 4.50 9.22 5.94
CA ALA A 46 4.36 10.34 6.88
C ALA A 46 5.13 10.08 8.18
N LEU A 47 5.00 8.88 8.76
CA LEU A 47 5.74 8.45 9.95
C LEU A 47 7.26 8.45 9.73
N TYR A 48 7.74 8.07 8.54
CA TYR A 48 9.16 8.18 8.18
C TYR A 48 9.66 9.62 8.09
N ARG A 49 8.78 10.58 7.79
CA ARG A 49 9.12 12.01 7.72
C ARG A 49 8.96 12.73 9.06
N GLU A 50 8.28 12.13 10.04
CA GLU A 50 8.17 12.69 11.39
C GLU A 50 9.52 12.65 12.11
N VAL A 51 9.83 13.73 12.85
CA VAL A 51 11.02 13.83 13.71
C VAL A 51 10.57 14.27 15.11
N PRO A 52 10.83 13.49 16.17
CA PRO A 52 11.53 12.20 16.16
C PRO A 52 10.67 11.09 15.51
N GLN A 53 11.33 10.19 14.77
CA GLN A 53 10.66 9.06 14.14
C GLN A 53 10.06 8.13 15.21
N ARG A 54 8.80 7.76 15.03
CA ARG A 54 8.11 6.81 15.91
C ARG A 54 8.31 5.39 15.38
N GLU A 55 9.49 4.82 15.64
CA GLU A 55 9.92 3.52 15.11
C GLU A 55 8.91 2.39 15.36
N GLU A 56 8.25 2.36 16.52
CA GLU A 56 7.23 1.35 16.84
C GLU A 56 6.04 1.39 15.87
N LEU A 57 5.55 2.59 15.53
CA LEU A 57 4.45 2.77 14.57
C LEU A 57 4.91 2.43 13.15
N ILE A 58 6.15 2.78 12.79
CA ILE A 58 6.73 2.43 11.49
C ILE A 58 6.74 0.91 11.32
N VAL A 59 7.19 0.16 12.34
CA VAL A 59 7.23 -1.31 12.31
C VAL A 59 5.83 -1.91 12.22
N GLU A 60 4.84 -1.36 12.96
CA GLU A 60 3.46 -1.85 12.91
C GLU A 60 2.85 -1.66 11.51
N TYR A 61 2.99 -0.46 10.93
CA TYR A 61 2.46 -0.18 9.60
C TYR A 61 3.22 -0.93 8.49
N GLN A 62 4.53 -1.15 8.64
CA GLN A 62 5.28 -2.04 7.75
C GLN A 62 4.74 -3.46 7.80
N ARG A 63 4.48 -3.99 9.00
CA ARG A 63 3.85 -5.32 9.14
C ARG A 63 2.48 -5.38 8.47
N ARG A 64 1.62 -4.38 8.67
CA ARG A 64 0.31 -4.35 7.99
C ARG A 64 0.44 -4.31 6.47
N CYS A 65 1.40 -3.55 5.94
CA CYS A 65 1.69 -3.54 4.50
C CYS A 65 2.22 -4.89 4.00
N LEU A 66 3.04 -5.58 4.79
CA LEU A 66 3.54 -6.93 4.51
C LEU A 66 2.45 -8.00 4.63
N ASP A 67 1.49 -7.86 5.53
CA ASP A 67 0.34 -8.77 5.64
C ASP A 67 -0.60 -8.63 4.43
N ILE A 68 -0.75 -7.40 3.93
CA ILE A 68 -1.48 -7.13 2.68
C ILE A 68 -0.73 -7.70 1.47
N HIS A 69 0.59 -7.85 1.56
CA HIS A 69 1.42 -8.37 0.49
C HIS A 69 2.48 -9.36 1.00
N PRO A 70 2.08 -10.61 1.33
CA PRO A 70 2.97 -11.55 1.98
C PRO A 70 3.90 -12.18 0.93
N MET A 71 5.03 -11.53 0.58
CA MET A 71 6.11 -12.11 -0.25
C MET A 71 5.65 -12.97 -1.46
N TRP A 72 5.28 -12.36 -2.61
CA TRP A 72 5.17 -13.07 -3.91
C TRP A 72 5.62 -12.23 -5.11
#